data_AF-A0A965W3N6-F1
#
_entry.id   AF-A0A965W3N6-F1
#
_cell.length_a   1.000
_cell.length_b   1.000
_cell.length_c   1.000
_cell.angle_alpha   90.00
_cell.angle_beta   90.00
_cell.angle_gamma   90.00
#
_symmetry.space_group_name_H-M   'P 1'
#
loop_
_entity.id
_entity.type
_entity.pdbx_description
1 polymer ?
#
loop_
_entity_poly.entity_id
_entity_poly.type
_entity_poly.pdbx_seq_one_letter_code
_entity_poly.pdbx_strand_id
1 'polypeptide(L)'
;MKRNQDQQPSGSFRYRHIDGCGEFRLLIHKNQKASKKERFFFELYYNPTSYGISHFCLGWYGQTEELGLGFLHDDEFLLEKAKVACEVAIEQKTDQEGAFESALEATRHYLNLIRRRK
;
A
#
# COMPACT_ATOMS: atom_id res chain seq x y z
N MET A 1 -10.01 27.52 -28.13
CA MET A 1 -9.77 26.13 -27.73
C MET A 1 -9.92 26.02 -26.21
N LYS A 2 -11.01 25.39 -25.74
CA LYS A 2 -11.19 25.11 -24.30
C LYS A 2 -10.23 23.99 -23.93
N ARG A 3 -9.27 24.26 -23.03
CA ARG A 3 -8.45 23.21 -22.42
C ARG A 3 -9.41 22.25 -21.73
N ASN A 4 -9.44 20.99 -22.16
CA ASN A 4 -10.06 19.92 -21.39
C ASN A 4 -9.36 19.95 -20.03
N GLN A 5 -10.08 20.41 -19.00
CA GLN A 5 -9.80 20.00 -17.63
C GLN A 5 -10.11 18.51 -17.61
N ASP A 6 -9.13 17.70 -18.02
CA ASP A 6 -9.20 16.25 -17.86
C ASP A 6 -9.29 16.00 -16.36
N GLN A 7 -10.52 15.65 -16.00
CA GLN A 7 -11.04 15.24 -14.70
C GLN A 7 -9.93 14.84 -13.72
N GLN A 8 -9.77 15.61 -12.64
CA GLN A 8 -9.07 15.11 -11.46
C GLN A 8 -9.68 13.74 -11.10
N PRO A 9 -8.86 12.69 -10.92
CA PRO A 9 -9.36 11.45 -10.37
C PRO A 9 -9.92 11.78 -8.98
N SER A 10 -11.24 11.63 -8.81
CA SER A 10 -11.87 11.72 -7.50
C SER A 10 -11.51 10.46 -6.73
N GLY A 11 -10.31 10.43 -6.16
CA GLY A 11 -9.80 9.30 -5.40
C GLY A 11 -10.36 9.29 -3.98
N SER A 12 -10.80 8.13 -3.48
CA SER A 12 -11.07 7.97 -2.04
C SER A 12 -9.81 7.41 -1.36
N PHE A 13 -9.50 7.95 -0.17
CA PHE A 13 -8.41 7.45 0.65
C PHE A 13 -8.95 6.57 1.78
N ARG A 14 -8.22 5.49 2.05
CA ARG A 14 -8.40 4.64 3.23
C ARG A 14 -7.05 4.39 3.86
N TYR A 15 -7.04 4.26 5.18
CA TYR A 15 -5.84 4.02 5.94
C TYR A 15 -6.01 2.82 6.86
N ARG A 16 -4.91 2.13 7.14
CA ARG A 16 -4.82 1.09 8.17
C ARG A 16 -3.48 1.20 8.86
N HIS A 17 -3.50 1.17 10.18
CA HIS A 17 -2.29 1.11 11.00
C HIS A 17 -2.10 -0.31 11.53
N ILE A 18 -0.86 -0.81 11.50
CA ILE A 18 -0.45 -2.04 12.18
C ILE A 18 0.66 -1.67 13.17
N ASP A 19 0.37 -1.81 14.45
CA ASP A 19 1.26 -1.40 15.55
C ASP A 19 2.65 -2.04 15.41
N GLY A 20 3.67 -1.17 15.36
CA GLY A 20 5.07 -1.57 15.19
C GLY A 20 5.49 -1.83 13.75
N CYS A 21 4.57 -1.98 12.79
CA CYS A 21 4.89 -2.16 11.38
C CYS A 21 4.74 -0.88 10.56
N GLY A 22 3.69 -0.09 10.79
CA GLY A 22 3.52 1.21 10.15
C GLY A 22 2.10 1.46 9.66
N GLU A 23 1.96 2.46 8.80
CA GLU A 23 0.69 2.89 8.21
C GLU A 23 0.61 2.54 6.73
N PHE A 24 -0.53 2.01 6.32
CA PHE A 24 -0.88 1.69 4.95
C PHE A 24 -1.95 2.65 4.47
N ARG A 25 -1.78 3.18 3.25
CA ARG A 25 -2.74 4.07 2.61
C ARG A 25 -3.14 3.51 1.26
N LEU A 26 -4.44 3.27 1.08
CA LEU A 26 -5.01 2.85 -0.20
C LEU A 26 -5.67 4.05 -0.87
N LEU A 27 -5.19 4.41 -2.05
CA LEU A 27 -5.81 5.38 -2.93
C LEU A 27 -6.61 4.65 -4.01
N ILE A 28 -7.88 5.00 -4.13
CA ILE A 28 -8.83 4.32 -5.01
C ILE A 28 -9.24 5.27 -6.12
N HIS A 29 -8.78 5.02 -7.34
CA HIS A 29 -9.14 5.77 -8.54
C HIS A 29 -10.29 5.06 -9.25
N LYS A 30 -11.40 5.77 -9.47
CA LYS A 30 -12.54 5.23 -10.23
C LYS A 30 -12.53 5.75 -11.66
N ASN A 31 -12.39 4.85 -12.62
CA ASN A 31 -12.49 5.18 -14.04
C ASN A 31 -13.86 4.75 -14.60
N GLN A 32 -14.77 5.72 -14.73
CA GLN A 32 -16.10 5.45 -15.27
C GLN A 32 -16.10 5.08 -16.76
N LYS A 33 -15.01 5.39 -17.49
CA LYS A 33 -14.88 5.12 -18.93
C LYS A 33 -14.16 3.81 -19.24
N ALA A 34 -13.60 3.14 -18.23
CA ALA A 34 -12.86 1.89 -18.39
C ALA A 34 -13.77 0.66 -18.51
N SER A 35 -13.17 -0.44 -18.98
CA SER A 35 -13.82 -1.76 -19.00
C SER A 35 -14.24 -2.19 -17.58
N LYS A 36 -15.20 -3.11 -17.45
CA LYS A 36 -15.59 -3.64 -16.12
C LYS A 36 -14.40 -4.22 -15.34
N LYS A 37 -13.35 -4.70 -16.02
CA LYS A 37 -12.16 -5.29 -15.39
C LYS A 37 -11.19 -4.26 -14.81
N GLU A 38 -11.23 -3.04 -15.31
CA GLU A 38 -10.29 -1.95 -14.99
C GLU A 38 -11.02 -0.71 -14.45
N ARG A 39 -12.24 -0.92 -13.96
CA ARG A 39 -13.10 0.16 -13.48
C ARG A 39 -12.48 0.90 -12.29
N PHE A 40 -11.66 0.22 -11.51
CA PHE A 40 -10.94 0.79 -10.39
C PHE A 40 -9.44 0.54 -10.56
N PHE A 41 -8.65 1.55 -10.21
CA PHE A 41 -7.21 1.45 -10.05
C PHE A 41 -6.86 1.79 -8.60
N PHE A 42 -6.07 0.93 -7.97
CA PHE A 42 -5.73 0.99 -6.56
C PHE A 42 -4.24 1.24 -6.43
N GLU A 43 -3.84 2.16 -5.56
CA GLU A 43 -2.45 2.39 -5.20
C GLU A 43 -2.29 2.21 -3.70
N LEU A 44 -1.42 1.29 -3.29
CA LEU A 44 -1.06 1.07 -1.91
C LEU A 44 0.26 1.76 -1.61
N TYR A 45 0.23 2.61 -0.59
CA TYR A 45 1.40 3.25 0.00
C TYR A 45 1.64 2.73 1.40
N TYR A 46 2.90 2.73 1.81
CA TYR A 46 3.35 2.28 3.12
C TYR A 46 4.27 3.32 3.74
N ASN A 47 4.06 3.59 5.03
CA ASN A 47 4.86 4.49 5.83
C ASN A 47 5.33 3.75 7.10
N PRO A 48 6.64 3.48 7.26
CA PRO A 48 7.18 2.86 8.46
C PRO A 48 6.91 3.67 9.72
N THR A 49 6.74 3.00 10.87
CA THR A 49 6.36 3.59 12.18
C THR A 49 7.28 4.72 12.68
N SER A 50 8.48 4.88 12.11
CA SER A 50 9.51 5.80 12.62
C SER A 50 10.09 6.76 11.58
N TYR A 51 9.63 6.75 10.31
CA TYR A 51 10.29 7.51 9.24
C TYR A 51 9.44 8.66 8.66
N GLY A 52 8.11 8.50 8.60
CA GLY A 52 7.24 9.52 8.03
C GLY A 52 7.34 9.66 6.50
N ILE A 53 8.10 8.78 5.83
CA ILE A 53 8.20 8.74 4.37
C ILE A 53 7.19 7.73 3.82
N SER A 54 6.29 8.22 2.97
CA SER A 54 5.30 7.39 2.27
C SER A 54 5.93 6.78 1.02
N HIS A 55 6.07 5.46 0.99
CA HIS A 55 6.57 4.69 -0.15
C HIS A 55 5.42 4.09 -0.94
N PHE A 56 5.49 4.20 -2.27
CA PHE A 56 4.62 3.43 -3.16
C PHE A 56 5.01 1.95 -3.09
N CYS A 57 4.04 1.08 -2.79
CA CYS A 57 4.27 -0.36 -2.74
C CYS A 57 3.82 -1.04 -4.03
N LEU A 58 2.56 -0.81 -4.41
CA LEU A 58 1.91 -1.58 -5.46
C LEU A 58 0.73 -0.81 -6.04
N GLY A 59 0.59 -0.90 -7.36
CA GLY A 59 -0.61 -0.47 -8.09
C GLY A 59 -1.28 -1.68 -8.74
N TRP A 60 -2.61 -1.75 -8.72
CA TRP A 60 -3.36 -2.80 -9.42
C TRP A 60 -4.74 -2.34 -9.87
N TYR A 61 -5.28 -3.00 -10.89
CA TYR A 61 -6.65 -2.79 -11.34
C TYR A 61 -7.60 -3.77 -10.67
N GLY A 62 -8.84 -3.34 -10.43
CA GLY A 62 -9.89 -4.21 -9.93
C GLY A 62 -11.28 -3.87 -10.46
N GLN A 63 -12.20 -4.82 -10.25
CA GLN A 63 -13.57 -4.77 -10.76
C GLN A 63 -14.51 -3.96 -9.87
N THR A 64 -14.31 -4.02 -8.56
CA THR A 64 -15.15 -3.37 -7.55
C THR A 64 -14.29 -2.70 -6.48
N GLU A 65 -14.85 -1.67 -5.83
CA GLU A 65 -14.19 -0.96 -4.73
C GLU A 65 -14.00 -1.89 -3.53
N GLU A 66 -15.01 -2.71 -3.22
CA GLU A 66 -15.01 -3.67 -2.10
C GLU A 66 -13.88 -4.69 -2.21
N LEU A 67 -13.56 -5.13 -3.43
CA LEU A 67 -12.45 -6.06 -3.65
C LEU A 67 -11.10 -5.40 -3.33
N GLY A 68 -10.92 -4.14 -3.69
CA GLY A 68 -9.72 -3.37 -3.29
C GLY A 68 -9.65 -3.15 -1.79
N LEU A 69 -10.77 -2.79 -1.16
CA LEU A 69 -10.86 -2.61 0.30
C LEU A 69 -10.58 -3.91 1.06
N GLY A 70 -10.97 -5.07 0.51
CA GLY A 70 -10.67 -6.37 1.09
C GLY A 70 -9.18 -6.58 1.36
N PHE A 71 -8.30 -6.10 0.46
CA PHE A 71 -6.85 -6.17 0.65
C PHE A 71 -6.33 -5.26 1.76
N LEU A 72 -6.99 -4.11 2.00
CA LEU A 72 -6.69 -3.29 3.17
C LEU A 72 -7.17 -3.96 4.47
N HIS A 73 -8.03 -4.97 4.37
CA HIS A 73 -8.47 -5.75 5.51
C HIS A 73 -7.58 -6.96 5.84
N ASP A 74 -6.67 -7.34 4.95
CA ASP A 74 -5.79 -8.50 5.06
C ASP A 74 -4.39 -8.12 5.56
N ASP A 75 -4.10 -8.42 6.83
CA ASP A 75 -2.80 -8.13 7.44
C ASP A 75 -1.64 -8.87 6.78
N GLU A 76 -1.84 -10.12 6.34
CA GLU A 76 -0.74 -10.87 5.71
C GLU A 76 -0.38 -10.22 4.37
N PHE A 77 -1.39 -9.85 3.58
CA PHE A 77 -1.17 -9.14 2.34
C PHE A 77 -0.41 -7.82 2.55
N LEU A 78 -0.87 -6.99 3.48
CA LEU A 78 -0.25 -5.68 3.75
C LEU A 78 1.20 -5.83 4.22
N LEU A 79 1.44 -6.74 5.17
CA LEU A 79 2.77 -6.97 5.70
C LEU A 79 3.73 -7.54 4.64
N GLU A 80 3.27 -8.42 3.74
CA GLU A 80 4.12 -8.86 2.61
C GLU A 80 4.48 -7.70 1.68
N LYS A 81 3.58 -6.73 1.44
CA LYS A 81 3.91 -5.54 0.64
C LYS A 81 4.86 -4.59 1.35
N ALA A 82 4.68 -4.38 2.66
CA ALA A 82 5.61 -3.60 3.47
C ALA A 82 7.02 -4.22 3.47
N LYS A 83 7.11 -5.56 3.62
CA LYS A 83 8.37 -6.29 3.58
C LYS A 83 9.14 -6.01 2.29
N VAL A 84 8.48 -6.19 1.14
CA VAL A 84 9.10 -5.92 -0.18
C VAL A 84 9.52 -4.45 -0.30
N ALA A 85 8.69 -3.51 0.14
CA ALA A 85 9.04 -2.09 0.10
C ALA A 85 10.28 -1.77 0.95
N CYS A 86 10.40 -2.37 2.14
CA CYS A 86 11.59 -2.22 2.98
C CYS A 86 12.83 -2.83 2.32
N GLU A 87 12.72 -4.06 1.79
CA GLU A 87 13.83 -4.75 1.13
C GLU A 87 14.37 -3.92 -0.04
N VAL A 88 13.49 -3.34 -0.87
CA VAL A 88 13.87 -2.46 -1.98
C VAL A 88 14.53 -1.17 -1.48
N ALA A 89 13.99 -0.53 -0.43
CA ALA A 89 14.55 0.71 0.10
C ALA A 89 15.97 0.53 0.67
N ILE A 90 16.20 -0.57 1.38
CA ILE A 90 17.51 -0.98 1.92
C ILE A 90 18.49 -1.28 0.78
N GLU A 91 18.08 -2.06 -0.22
CA GLU A 91 18.92 -2.39 -1.38
C GLU A 91 19.34 -1.14 -2.15
N GLN A 92 18.43 -0.17 -2.29
CA GLN A 92 18.70 1.12 -2.94
C GLN A 92 19.49 2.10 -2.06
N LYS A 93 19.84 1.73 -0.81
CA LYS A 93 20.53 2.58 0.17
C LYS A 93 19.80 3.90 0.44
N THR A 94 18.47 3.84 0.40
CA THR A 94 17.59 4.97 0.72
C THR A 94 17.17 5.00 2.20
N ASP A 95 17.51 3.93 2.94
CA ASP A 95 17.36 3.86 4.39
C ASP A 95 18.56 4.52 5.10
N GLN A 96 18.52 5.84 5.26
CA GLN A 96 19.64 6.58 5.85
C GLN A 96 19.69 6.47 7.38
N GLU A 97 18.55 6.17 8.02
CA GLU A 97 18.40 6.15 9.48
C GLU A 97 18.04 4.77 10.06
N GLY A 98 18.03 3.70 9.24
CA GLY A 98 17.73 2.33 9.67
C GLY A 98 16.24 2.08 9.97
N ALA A 99 15.35 2.95 9.46
CA ALA A 99 13.93 2.86 9.70
C ALA A 99 13.28 1.73 8.89
N PHE A 100 13.75 1.47 7.66
CA PHE A 100 13.29 0.33 6.87
C PHE A 100 13.83 -0.99 7.40
N GLU A 101 15.06 -1.02 7.90
CA GLU A 101 15.60 -2.20 8.59
C GLU A 101 14.76 -2.57 9.81
N SER A 102 14.50 -1.60 10.69
CA SER A 102 13.68 -1.80 11.90
C SER A 102 12.27 -2.27 11.55
N ALA A 103 11.65 -1.66 10.54
CA ALA A 103 10.31 -2.03 10.10
C ALA A 103 10.27 -3.40 9.40
N LEU A 104 11.33 -3.78 8.68
CA LEU A 104 11.47 -5.09 8.06
C LEU A 104 11.53 -6.19 9.11
N GLU A 105 12.28 -6.00 10.20
CA GLU A 105 12.35 -6.94 11.32
C GLU A 105 10.96 -7.13 11.96
N ALA A 106 10.27 -6.03 12.29
CA ALA A 106 8.92 -6.08 12.85
C ALA A 106 7.94 -6.80 11.90
N THR A 107 7.98 -6.44 10.61
CA THR A 107 7.12 -7.04 9.58
C THR A 107 7.36 -8.55 9.47
N ARG A 108 8.61 -9.01 9.45
CA ARG A 108 8.96 -10.44 9.42
C ARG A 108 8.48 -11.16 10.68
N HIS A 109 8.61 -10.53 11.84
CA HIS A 109 8.10 -11.08 13.10
C HIS A 109 6.59 -11.32 13.03
N TYR A 110 5.80 -10.31 12.64
CA TYR A 110 4.34 -10.43 12.55
C TYR A 110 3.87 -11.43 11.48
N LEU A 111 4.51 -11.45 10.30
CA LEU A 111 4.20 -12.46 9.27
C LEU A 111 4.38 -13.88 9.80
N ASN A 112 5.45 -14.13 10.55
CA ASN A 112 5.68 -15.43 11.17
C ASN A 112 4.60 -15.79 12.20
N LEU A 113 4.12 -14.81 12.99
CA LEU A 113 3.02 -15.04 13.93
C LEU A 113 1.70 -15.38 13.22
N ILE A 114 1.37 -14.67 12.14
CA ILE A 114 0.16 -14.93 11.35
C ILE A 114 0.21 -16.34 10.74
N ARG A 115 1.33 -16.72 10.14
CA ARG A 115 1.50 -18.02 9.47
C ARG A 115 1.49 -19.21 10.41
N ARG A 116 1.98 -19.06 11.64
CA ARG A 116 1.94 -20.11 12.67
C ARG A 116 0.54 -20.38 13.22
N ARG A 117 -0.42 -19.46 13.00
CA ARG A 117 -1.81 -19.59 13.45
C ARG A 117 -2.72 -20.24 12.39
N LYS A 118 -2.22 -20.45 11.17
CA LYS A 118 -2.91 -21.17 10.08
C LYS A 118 -2.56 -22.65 10.12
#